data_AF-A0A925BQF8-F1
#
_entry.id   AF-A0A925BQF8-F1
#
_cell.length_a   1.000
_cell.length_b   1.000
_cell.length_c   1.000
_cell.angle_alpha   90.00
_cell.angle_beta   90.00
_cell.angle_gamma   90.00
#
_symmetry.space_group_name_H-M   'P 1'
#
loop_
_entity.id
_entity.type
_entity.pdbx_description
1 polymer ?
#
loop_
_entity_poly.entity_id
_entity_poly.type
_entity_poly.pdbx_seq_one_letter_code
_entity_poly.pdbx_strand_id
1 'polypeptide(L)'
;MPLDTAPRDLPIVEDSGPDLVLASHPIFRVFEGQENPYLDVTRVAKFFPAAANWSRDDQARGDGVQTIATLRNRQPLMFHHRFGKGNVITCLTTCGPAWNNWAKYASYVVLQLELQKHIARTDRQLERRLAGEPIELSLNPSEFTDQVEIVAPDPSGERTEKFKASPKPITDPTSDSKSE
;
A
#
# COMPACT_ATOMS: atom_id res chain seq x y z
N MET A 1 -0.91 -15.42 -2.09
CA MET A 1 -0.26 -16.42 -1.21
C MET A 1 -1.33 -17.13 -0.38
N PRO A 2 -1.41 -18.48 -0.41
CA PRO A 2 -2.39 -19.25 0.36
C PRO A 2 -1.97 -19.40 1.83
N LEU A 3 -2.93 -19.25 2.74
CA LEU A 3 -2.76 -19.42 4.18
C LEU A 3 -3.16 -20.82 4.63
N ASP A 4 -2.59 -21.26 5.74
CA ASP A 4 -3.09 -22.43 6.46
C ASP A 4 -4.44 -22.11 7.15
N THR A 5 -5.12 -23.14 7.65
CA THR A 5 -6.50 -23.03 8.16
C THR A 5 -6.62 -22.39 9.55
N ALA A 6 -5.52 -22.33 10.32
CA ALA A 6 -5.50 -21.84 11.69
C ALA A 6 -4.17 -21.17 12.05
N PRO A 7 -4.16 -20.22 13.00
CA PRO A 7 -2.91 -19.67 13.52
C PRO A 7 -2.15 -20.71 14.34
N ARG A 8 -0.83 -20.58 14.37
CA ARG A 8 0.08 -21.46 15.13
C ARG A 8 0.87 -20.66 16.13
N ASP A 9 1.19 -21.31 17.24
CA ASP A 9 2.15 -20.79 18.21
C ASP A 9 3.57 -20.89 17.64
N LEU A 10 4.40 -19.88 17.93
CA LEU A 10 5.85 -19.97 17.77
C LEU A 10 6.41 -20.61 19.05
N PRO A 11 6.94 -21.85 19.00
CA PRO A 11 7.35 -22.57 20.21
C PRO A 11 8.49 -21.84 20.93
N ILE A 12 8.34 -21.58 22.23
CA ILE A 12 9.37 -20.91 23.04
C ILE A 12 10.66 -21.74 23.02
N VAL A 13 11.78 -21.07 22.72
CA VAL A 13 13.12 -21.67 22.78
C VAL A 13 13.98 -20.71 23.62
N GLU A 14 14.61 -21.23 24.66
CA GLU A 14 15.54 -20.45 25.49
C GLU A 14 16.73 -19.99 24.63
N ASP A 15 17.22 -18.77 24.89
CA ASP A 15 18.37 -18.16 24.21
C ASP A 15 18.26 -18.05 22.67
N SER A 16 17.05 -17.97 22.12
CA SER A 16 16.81 -18.07 20.67
C SER A 16 17.09 -16.81 19.83
N GLY A 17 17.75 -15.78 20.37
CA GLY A 17 17.92 -14.49 19.70
C GLY A 17 16.60 -13.78 19.38
N PRO A 18 16.60 -12.77 18.49
CA PRO A 18 15.39 -12.07 18.06
C PRO A 18 14.42 -12.98 17.29
N ASP A 19 13.12 -12.83 17.53
CA ASP A 19 12.11 -13.59 16.78
C ASP A 19 11.96 -13.09 15.34
N LEU A 20 12.29 -11.83 15.06
CA LEU A 20 12.12 -11.19 13.76
C LEU A 20 13.45 -11.10 13.00
N VAL A 21 13.43 -11.56 11.75
CA VAL A 21 14.52 -11.36 10.79
C VAL A 21 13.96 -10.57 9.61
N LEU A 22 14.46 -9.35 9.43
CA LEU A 22 13.99 -8.43 8.38
C LEU A 22 14.87 -8.57 7.14
N ALA A 23 14.25 -8.60 5.96
CA ALA A 23 14.96 -8.45 4.69
C ALA A 23 15.28 -6.96 4.45
N SER A 24 16.18 -6.66 3.51
CA SER A 24 16.34 -5.28 3.04
C SER A 24 15.10 -4.87 2.25
N HIS A 25 14.35 -3.91 2.81
CA HIS A 25 13.11 -3.40 2.21
C HIS A 25 12.90 -1.94 2.65
N PRO A 26 12.37 -1.05 1.79
CA PRO A 26 12.21 0.36 2.12
C PRO A 26 11.47 0.65 3.44
N ILE A 27 10.46 -0.16 3.80
CA ILE A 27 9.71 0.01 5.05
C ILE A 27 10.53 -0.29 6.31
N PHE A 28 11.67 -0.97 6.17
CA PHE A 28 12.57 -1.33 7.27
C PHE A 28 13.84 -0.48 7.30
N ARG A 29 13.98 0.52 6.41
CA ARG A 29 15.18 1.35 6.31
C ARG A 29 15.57 2.01 7.64
N VAL A 30 14.58 2.39 8.43
CA VAL A 30 14.75 2.96 9.79
C VAL A 30 15.41 1.99 10.78
N PHE A 31 15.47 0.70 10.45
CA PHE A 31 16.06 -0.36 11.25
C PHE A 31 17.39 -0.87 10.65
N GLU A 32 17.80 -0.36 9.49
CA GLU A 32 19.09 -0.70 8.87
C GLU A 32 20.22 0.13 9.52
N GLY A 33 21.30 -0.52 9.97
CA GLY A 33 22.56 0.14 10.36
C GLY A 33 22.69 0.61 11.81
N GLN A 34 21.64 0.52 12.64
CA GLN A 34 21.77 0.67 14.10
C GLN A 34 21.36 -0.65 14.77
N GLU A 35 22.08 -1.07 15.82
CA GLU A 35 21.53 -2.06 16.76
C GLU A 35 20.19 -1.51 17.23
N ASN A 36 19.11 -2.18 16.83
CA ASN A 36 17.77 -1.77 17.20
C ASN A 36 17.34 -2.64 18.40
N PRO A 37 17.54 -2.16 19.64
CA PRO A 37 17.24 -2.95 20.83
C PRO A 37 15.77 -3.37 20.87
N TYR A 38 14.88 -2.68 20.16
CA TYR A 38 13.47 -3.03 20.10
C TYR A 38 13.19 -4.29 19.28
N LEU A 39 13.95 -4.57 18.22
CA LEU A 39 13.80 -5.83 17.47
C LEU A 39 14.31 -7.01 18.30
N ASP A 40 15.39 -6.80 19.07
CA ASP A 40 15.98 -7.82 19.93
C ASP A 40 15.07 -8.26 21.07
N VAL A 41 14.21 -7.38 21.57
CA VAL A 41 13.19 -7.71 22.58
C VAL A 41 11.82 -8.04 21.99
N THR A 42 11.64 -7.88 20.68
CA THR A 42 10.37 -8.22 20.03
C THR A 42 10.19 -9.73 19.99
N ARG A 43 9.04 -10.18 20.46
CA ARG A 43 8.62 -11.58 20.53
C ARG A 43 7.28 -11.76 19.83
N VAL A 44 7.19 -12.85 19.06
CA VAL A 44 5.98 -13.27 18.37
C VAL A 44 5.53 -14.59 18.99
N ALA A 45 4.35 -14.59 19.63
CA ALA A 45 3.76 -15.77 20.22
C ALA A 45 2.93 -16.57 19.21
N LYS A 46 2.19 -15.89 18.33
CA LYS A 46 1.29 -16.51 17.33
C LYS A 46 1.37 -15.83 15.96
N PHE A 47 1.15 -16.63 14.92
CA PHE A 47 1.09 -16.17 13.52
C PHE A 47 0.23 -17.10 12.66
N PHE A 48 -0.25 -16.62 11.52
CA PHE A 48 -0.86 -17.44 10.47
C PHE A 48 0.23 -17.97 9.52
N PRO A 49 0.46 -19.29 9.44
CA PRO A 49 1.45 -19.83 8.53
C PRO A 49 0.96 -19.79 7.08
N ALA A 50 1.94 -19.73 6.16
CA ALA A 50 1.67 -20.07 4.78
C ALA A 50 1.27 -21.54 4.64
N ALA A 51 0.43 -21.84 3.64
CA ALA A 51 0.04 -23.22 3.35
C ALA A 51 1.30 -24.09 3.13
N ALA A 52 1.29 -25.32 3.65
CA ALA A 52 2.48 -26.18 3.65
C ALA A 52 3.01 -26.53 2.25
N ASN A 53 2.13 -26.53 1.24
CA ASN A 53 2.47 -26.78 -0.16
C ASN A 53 2.93 -25.52 -0.91
N TRP A 54 2.94 -24.35 -0.26
CA TRP A 54 3.45 -23.12 -0.86
C TRP A 54 4.95 -23.01 -0.61
N SER A 55 5.74 -22.99 -1.69
CA SER A 55 7.20 -22.88 -1.60
C SER A 55 7.60 -21.61 -0.86
N ARG A 56 8.58 -21.68 0.04
CA ARG A 56 9.08 -20.48 0.75
C ARG A 56 10.14 -19.72 -0.03
N ASP A 57 10.69 -20.32 -1.07
CA ASP A 57 11.68 -19.69 -1.94
C ASP A 57 10.97 -18.81 -2.97
N ASP A 58 11.12 -17.50 -2.80
CA ASP A 58 10.56 -16.47 -3.67
C ASP A 58 11.00 -16.63 -5.14
N GLN A 59 12.26 -17.05 -5.38
CA GLN A 59 12.79 -17.24 -6.73
C GLN A 59 12.15 -18.46 -7.40
N ALA A 60 12.03 -19.56 -6.65
CA ALA A 60 11.38 -20.76 -7.15
C ALA A 60 9.89 -20.56 -7.44
N ARG A 61 9.22 -19.68 -6.69
CA ARG A 61 7.79 -19.39 -6.89
C ARG A 61 7.52 -18.53 -8.12
N GLY A 62 8.31 -17.47 -8.33
CA GLY A 62 8.10 -16.51 -9.42
C GLY A 62 6.72 -15.85 -9.42
N ASP A 63 6.00 -15.84 -8.29
CA ASP A 63 4.61 -15.39 -8.17
C ASP A 63 4.47 -13.88 -7.91
N GLY A 64 5.59 -13.16 -7.91
CA GLY A 64 5.65 -11.72 -7.62
C GLY A 64 5.38 -11.37 -6.15
N VAL A 65 5.30 -12.36 -5.25
CA VAL A 65 5.21 -12.17 -3.81
C VAL A 65 6.60 -12.31 -3.20
N GLN A 66 7.08 -11.24 -2.59
CA GLN A 66 8.36 -11.19 -1.89
C GLN A 66 8.16 -11.37 -0.39
N THR A 67 8.92 -12.27 0.23
CA THR A 67 9.02 -12.41 1.68
C THR A 67 9.95 -11.32 2.20
N ILE A 68 9.43 -10.41 3.02
CA ILE A 68 10.20 -9.26 3.52
C ILE A 68 10.54 -9.37 5.02
N ALA A 69 9.88 -10.26 5.75
CA ALA A 69 10.28 -10.62 7.11
C ALA A 69 9.99 -12.10 7.38
N THR A 70 10.88 -12.74 8.13
CA THR A 70 10.72 -14.13 8.59
C THR A 70 10.84 -14.21 10.10
N LEU A 71 10.25 -15.25 10.69
CA LEU A 71 10.47 -15.63 12.07
C LEU A 71 11.80 -16.37 12.23
N ARG A 72 12.31 -16.47 13.46
CA ARG A 72 13.52 -17.27 13.78
C ARG A 72 13.49 -18.74 13.34
N ASN A 73 12.29 -19.32 13.18
CA ASN A 73 12.10 -20.67 12.64
C ASN A 73 11.97 -20.72 11.10
N ARG A 74 12.36 -19.63 10.42
CA ARG A 74 12.30 -19.44 8.96
C ARG A 74 10.89 -19.55 8.37
N GLN A 75 9.86 -19.36 9.17
CA GLN A 75 8.51 -19.17 8.67
C GLN A 75 8.36 -17.73 8.19
N PRO A 76 7.74 -17.48 7.03
CA PRO A 76 7.48 -16.11 6.59
C PRO A 76 6.47 -15.43 7.53
N LEU A 77 6.67 -14.14 7.79
CA LEU A 77 5.80 -13.33 8.63
C LEU A 77 5.22 -12.14 7.88
N MET A 78 6.00 -11.51 6.99
CA MET A 78 5.55 -10.38 6.20
C MET A 78 5.88 -10.57 4.73
N PHE A 79 4.97 -10.10 3.88
CA PHE A 79 5.11 -10.12 2.43
C PHE A 79 4.91 -8.75 1.81
N HIS A 80 5.54 -8.53 0.67
CA HIS A 80 5.29 -7.44 -0.26
C HIS A 80 4.91 -8.02 -1.62
N HIS A 81 3.85 -7.49 -2.23
CA HIS A 81 3.57 -7.73 -3.63
C HIS A 81 2.84 -6.53 -4.24
N ARG A 82 2.70 -6.54 -5.57
CA ARG A 82 1.86 -5.58 -6.29
C ARG A 82 0.49 -6.16 -6.61
N PHE A 83 -0.51 -5.30 -6.66
CA PHE A 83 -1.81 -5.62 -7.23
C PHE A 83 -2.21 -4.46 -8.14
N GLY A 84 -2.16 -4.70 -9.46
CA GLY A 84 -2.21 -3.62 -10.45
C GLY A 84 -1.11 -2.58 -10.20
N LYS A 85 -1.50 -1.31 -10.01
CA LYS A 85 -0.58 -0.21 -9.69
C LYS A 85 -0.26 -0.09 -8.19
N GLY A 86 -0.98 -0.77 -7.31
CA GLY A 86 -0.86 -0.64 -5.85
C GLY A 86 0.25 -1.51 -5.23
N ASN A 87 0.70 -1.11 -4.05
CA ASN A 87 1.56 -1.89 -3.16
C ASN A 87 0.69 -2.57 -2.10
N VAL A 88 0.92 -3.85 -1.85
CA VAL A 88 0.27 -4.63 -0.81
C VAL A 88 1.32 -5.16 0.14
N ILE A 89 1.13 -4.89 1.43
CA ILE A 89 1.92 -5.48 2.51
C ILE A 89 1.00 -6.37 3.33
N THR A 90 1.41 -7.62 3.53
CA THR A 90 0.68 -8.58 4.36
C THR A 90 1.52 -8.88 5.60
N CYS A 91 0.91 -8.82 6.78
CA CYS A 91 1.52 -9.23 8.05
C CYS A 91 0.70 -10.37 8.65
N LEU A 92 1.37 -11.47 9.00
CA LEU A 92 0.73 -12.71 9.45
C LEU A 92 0.58 -12.81 10.98
N THR A 93 0.86 -11.73 11.72
CA THR A 93 0.54 -11.62 13.16
C THR A 93 -0.40 -10.44 13.39
N THR A 94 -0.91 -10.28 14.61
CA THR A 94 -1.87 -9.22 14.92
C THR A 94 -1.21 -7.85 15.08
N CYS A 95 -1.96 -6.78 14.79
CA CYS A 95 -1.56 -5.40 15.10
C CYS A 95 -1.60 -5.05 16.60
N GLY A 96 -2.06 -5.98 17.45
CA GLY A 96 -2.20 -5.81 18.89
C GLY A 96 -1.34 -6.78 19.69
N PRO A 97 -1.24 -6.56 21.02
CA PRO A 97 -0.28 -7.26 21.87
C PRO A 97 -0.65 -8.72 22.20
N ALA A 98 -1.76 -9.22 21.66
CA ALA A 98 -2.27 -10.56 21.97
C ALA A 98 -1.36 -11.66 21.40
N TRP A 99 -0.77 -11.44 20.22
CA TRP A 99 0.05 -12.45 19.52
C TRP A 99 1.52 -12.07 19.39
N ASN A 100 1.89 -10.85 19.76
CA ASN A 100 3.26 -10.37 19.77
C ASN A 100 3.38 -9.23 20.78
N ASN A 101 4.58 -8.90 21.25
CA ASN A 101 4.79 -7.72 22.09
C ASN A 101 5.23 -6.48 21.28
N TRP A 102 5.38 -6.58 19.94
CA TRP A 102 5.95 -5.51 19.11
C TRP A 102 5.15 -4.22 19.24
N ALA A 103 3.81 -4.33 19.23
CA ALA A 103 2.89 -3.21 19.37
C ALA A 103 3.05 -2.39 20.67
N LYS A 104 3.83 -2.88 21.65
CA LYS A 104 4.15 -2.15 22.88
C LYS A 104 5.38 -1.25 22.76
N TYR A 105 6.17 -1.40 21.69
CA TYR A 105 7.42 -0.67 21.50
C TYR A 105 7.27 0.45 20.48
N ALA A 106 8.06 1.52 20.65
CA ALA A 106 8.04 2.67 19.75
C ALA A 106 8.39 2.31 18.30
N SER A 107 9.23 1.28 18.09
CA SER A 107 9.59 0.79 16.76
C SER A 107 8.39 0.34 15.93
N TYR A 108 7.32 -0.15 16.57
CA TYR A 108 6.08 -0.48 15.87
C TYR A 108 5.44 0.75 15.22
N VAL A 109 5.37 1.87 15.95
CA VAL A 109 4.81 3.12 15.40
C VAL A 109 5.65 3.61 14.22
N VAL A 110 6.98 3.56 14.35
CA VAL A 110 7.88 3.95 13.25
C VAL A 110 7.67 3.06 12.02
N LEU A 111 7.55 1.73 12.20
CA LEU A 111 7.23 0.82 11.10
C LEU A 111 5.90 1.20 10.43
N GLN A 112 4.85 1.49 11.21
CA GLN A 112 3.54 1.86 10.66
C GLN A 112 3.60 3.16 9.86
N LEU A 113 4.40 4.14 10.28
CA LEU A 113 4.61 5.38 9.52
C LEU A 113 5.38 5.14 8.21
N GLU A 114 6.42 4.31 8.22
CA GLU A 114 7.14 3.93 7.00
C GLU A 114 6.26 3.11 6.05
N LEU A 115 5.44 2.21 6.61
CA LEU A 115 4.43 1.48 5.86
C LEU A 115 3.44 2.42 5.19
N GLN A 116 2.89 3.39 5.93
CA GLN A 116 1.96 4.40 5.40
C GLN A 116 2.60 5.16 4.23
N LYS A 117 3.84 5.63 4.38
CA LYS A 117 4.56 6.32 3.30
C LYS A 117 4.74 5.44 2.07
N HIS A 118 5.05 4.15 2.28
CA HIS A 118 5.32 3.20 1.20
C HIS A 118 4.06 2.79 0.42
N ILE A 119 2.93 2.61 1.09
CA ILE A 119 1.66 2.21 0.45
C ILE A 119 0.87 3.41 -0.07
N ALA A 120 1.13 4.62 0.44
CA ALA A 120 0.49 5.82 -0.06
C ALA A 120 0.79 6.00 -1.56
N ARG A 121 -0.27 6.07 -2.38
CA ARG A 121 -0.14 6.36 -3.80
C ARG A 121 0.42 7.78 -3.99
N THR A 122 1.65 7.88 -4.46
CA THR A 122 2.25 9.16 -4.92
C THR A 122 1.50 9.76 -6.11
N ASP A 123 0.76 8.92 -6.84
CA ASP A 123 -0.07 9.26 -8.00
C ASP A 123 -1.27 10.19 -7.68
N ARG A 124 -1.45 10.57 -6.41
CA ARG A 124 -2.27 11.72 -6.00
C ARG A 124 -1.48 13.02 -5.93
N GLN A 125 -0.39 13.16 -6.70
CA GLN A 125 -0.11 14.47 -7.29
C GLN A 125 -1.22 14.78 -8.30
N LEU A 126 -2.43 15.03 -7.78
CA LEU A 126 -3.32 15.98 -8.45
C LEU A 126 -2.44 17.18 -8.77
N GLU A 127 -2.50 17.65 -10.02
CA GLU A 127 -1.93 18.96 -10.34
C GLU A 127 -2.34 19.92 -9.22
N ARG A 128 -1.35 20.63 -8.68
CA ARG A 128 -1.64 21.68 -7.71
C ARG A 128 -2.39 22.78 -8.47
N ARG A 129 -3.71 22.67 -8.48
CA ARG A 129 -4.62 23.65 -9.08
C ARG A 129 -4.94 24.74 -8.08
N LEU A 130 -5.17 25.94 -8.56
CA LEU A 130 -5.66 27.02 -7.71
C LEU A 130 -7.11 26.72 -7.33
N ALA A 131 -7.50 27.03 -6.09
CA ALA A 131 -8.90 26.90 -5.68
C ALA A 131 -9.76 27.84 -6.56
N GLY A 132 -10.73 27.25 -7.28
CA GLY A 132 -11.56 27.97 -8.25
C GLY A 132 -11.07 27.86 -9.71
N GLU A 133 -9.94 27.20 -9.97
CA GLU A 133 -9.50 26.89 -11.33
C GLU A 133 -10.52 25.94 -12.01
N PRO A 134 -10.97 26.25 -13.25
CA PRO A 134 -11.87 25.37 -13.99
C PRO A 134 -11.27 23.99 -14.22
N ILE A 135 -12.09 22.95 -14.03
CA ILE A 135 -11.71 21.57 -14.36
C ILE A 135 -11.90 21.39 -15.88
N GLU A 136 -10.80 21.41 -16.63
CA GLU A 136 -10.82 21.09 -18.06
C GLU A 136 -10.60 19.59 -18.28
N LEU A 137 -11.53 18.93 -18.97
CA LEU A 137 -11.46 17.53 -19.34
C LEU A 137 -11.36 17.41 -20.86
N SER A 138 -10.37 16.66 -21.35
CA SER A 138 -10.29 16.28 -22.76
C SER A 138 -10.95 14.91 -22.94
N LEU A 139 -12.15 14.91 -23.53
CA LEU A 139 -12.95 13.70 -23.76
C LEU A 139 -13.01 13.41 -25.25
N ASN A 140 -12.82 12.14 -25.62
CA ASN A 140 -12.93 11.72 -27.01
C ASN A 140 -14.42 11.57 -27.39
N PRO A 141 -14.95 12.36 -28.35
CA PRO A 141 -16.36 12.29 -28.74
C PRO A 141 -16.74 10.96 -29.43
N SER A 142 -15.77 10.12 -29.85
CA SER A 142 -16.08 8.78 -30.35
C SER A 142 -16.32 7.75 -29.24
N GLU A 143 -15.92 8.05 -28.00
CA GLU A 143 -16.01 7.14 -26.85
C GLU A 143 -17.04 7.58 -25.82
N PHE A 144 -17.33 8.89 -25.73
CA PHE A 144 -18.18 9.48 -24.70
C PHE A 144 -19.33 10.29 -25.31
N THR A 145 -20.48 10.29 -24.63
CA THR A 145 -21.62 11.14 -24.98
C THR A 145 -21.47 12.54 -24.37
N ASP A 146 -22.37 13.45 -24.72
CA ASP A 146 -22.44 14.80 -24.14
C ASP A 146 -23.02 14.82 -22.71
N GLN A 147 -23.41 13.67 -22.16
CA GLN A 147 -23.90 13.56 -20.79
C GLN A 147 -22.76 13.23 -19.83
N VAL A 148 -22.54 14.14 -18.87
CA VAL A 148 -21.53 13.98 -17.82
C VAL A 148 -22.23 13.74 -16.50
N GLU A 149 -21.81 12.70 -15.79
CA GLU A 149 -22.30 12.36 -14.46
C GLU A 149 -21.15 12.51 -13.45
N ILE A 150 -21.33 13.38 -12.45
CA ILE A 150 -20.37 13.59 -11.38
C ILE A 150 -20.93 12.96 -10.11
N VAL A 151 -20.22 11.97 -9.58
CA VAL A 151 -20.52 11.36 -8.28
C VAL A 151 -19.68 12.03 -7.22
N ALA A 152 -20.31 12.87 -6.41
CA ALA A 152 -19.69 13.52 -5.26
C ALA A 152 -19.90 12.66 -4.00
N PRO A 153 -18.88 12.51 -3.14
CA PRO A 153 -19.05 11.86 -1.85
C PRO A 153 -19.96 12.72 -0.95
N ASP A 154 -21.06 12.14 -0.47
CA ASP A 154 -22.02 12.75 0.46
C ASP A 154 -22.06 11.94 1.77
N PRO A 155 -22.11 12.57 2.96
CA PRO A 155 -22.28 11.87 4.24
C PRO A 155 -23.46 10.89 4.30
N SER A 156 -24.48 11.06 3.44
CA SER A 156 -25.69 10.23 3.37
C SER A 156 -25.68 9.20 2.22
N GLY A 157 -24.63 9.17 1.39
CA GLY A 157 -24.53 8.28 0.23
C GLY A 157 -23.77 8.88 -0.95
N GLU A 158 -24.11 8.49 -2.16
CA GLU A 158 -23.55 9.08 -3.39
C GLU A 158 -24.49 10.16 -3.91
N ARG A 159 -24.02 11.42 -3.94
CA ARG A 159 -24.74 12.50 -4.62
C ARG A 159 -24.30 12.54 -6.07
N THR A 160 -25.26 12.36 -6.97
CA THR A 160 -24.99 12.32 -8.41
C THR A 160 -25.56 13.56 -9.09
N GLU A 161 -24.70 14.32 -9.76
CA GLU A 161 -25.07 15.50 -10.53
C GLU A 161 -24.85 15.27 -12.02
N LYS A 162 -25.83 15.68 -12.83
CA LYS A 162 -25.80 15.48 -14.29
C LYS A 162 -25.60 16.82 -14.99
N PHE A 163 -24.66 16.83 -15.92
CA PHE A 163 -24.31 17.99 -16.72
C PHE A 163 -24.36 17.62 -18.20
N LYS A 164 -24.56 18.63 -19.03
CA LYS A 164 -24.39 18.52 -20.47
C LYS A 164 -23.09 19.21 -20.86
N ALA A 165 -22.16 18.46 -21.43
CA ALA A 165 -20.89 18.99 -21.90
C ALA A 165 -21.11 19.76 -23.21
N SER A 166 -20.45 20.90 -23.33
CA SER A 166 -20.40 21.69 -24.57
C SER A 166 -18.96 21.74 -25.08
N PRO A 167 -18.70 21.51 -26.37
CA PRO A 167 -17.38 21.67 -26.95
C PRO A 167 -16.86 23.09 -26.73
N LYS A 168 -15.60 23.23 -26.31
CA LYS A 168 -14.93 24.53 -26.29
C LYS A 168 -14.70 24.96 -27.75
N PRO A 169 -15.22 26.12 -28.21
CA PRO A 169 -14.95 26.59 -29.55
C PRO A 169 -13.44 26.79 -29.72
N ILE A 170 -12.89 26.25 -30.80
CA ILE A 170 -11.49 26.44 -31.18
C ILE A 170 -11.38 27.89 -31.66
N THR A 171 -10.86 28.78 -30.84
CA THR A 171 -10.54 30.15 -31.29
C THR A 171 -9.20 30.10 -32.02
N ASP A 172 -9.23 30.15 -33.36
CA ASP A 172 -8.02 30.32 -34.17
C ASP A 172 -7.39 31.70 -33.90
N PRO A 173 -6.11 31.81 -33.51
CA PRO A 173 -5.47 33.09 -33.22
C PRO A 173 -5.08 33.91 -34.47
N THR A 174 -5.73 33.73 -35.62
CA THR A 174 -5.34 34.38 -36.89
C THR A 174 -6.52 34.98 -37.66
N SER A 175 -7.22 35.97 -37.09
CA SER A 175 -8.09 36.84 -37.90
C SER A 175 -8.01 38.34 -37.61
N ASP A 176 -7.29 38.81 -36.59
CA ASP A 176 -7.08 40.27 -36.40
C ASP A 176 -5.82 40.75 -37.13
N SER A 177 -5.87 40.69 -38.45
CA SER A 177 -5.01 41.52 -39.31
C SER A 177 -5.72 41.81 -40.63
N LYS A 178 -6.67 42.75 -40.59
CA LYS A 178 -6.98 43.72 -41.66
C LYS A 178 -8.27 44.47 -41.33
N SER A 179 -8.13 45.77 -41.06
CA SER A 179 -8.99 46.82 -41.63
C SER A 179 -8.29 48.16 -41.41
N GLU A 180 -8.00 48.82 -42.54
CA GLU A 180 -7.55 50.21 -42.70
C GLU A 180 -8.49 51.24 -42.05
#